data_AF-A0A1R2AY71-F1
#
_entry.id   AF-A0A1R2AY71-F1
#
_cell.length_a   1.000
_cell.length_b   1.000
_cell.length_c   1.000
_cell.angle_alpha   90.00
_cell.angle_beta   90.00
_cell.angle_gamma   90.00
#
_symmetry.space_group_name_H-M   'P 1'
#
loop_
_entity.id
_entity.type
_entity.pdbx_description
1 polymer ?
#
loop_
_entity_poly.entity_id
_entity_poly.type
_entity_poly.pdbx_seq_one_letter_code
_entity_poly.pdbx_strand_id
1 'polypeptide(L)'
;MNESIDDILGLKGREIQQAFDELHRNEIKSKVYELKLKMPHLGRCPICTLPVPCKHFSSKSKISKDHVEEPLLTHTIECFDFTDYLPKIIPEPNKRCFKVRYKGQNSIYNFDYNLRNTSLPNEKRLKRLENIESYREYKLKREKEKINFLKEEEECKKKHAEHADIARQKYLKKQKEKVQEYNECLVNRIEKIKAIVGKDEEKRKVAEERKVKYYEEQKMKLEEYYLKKEIMKKIAREKVLELQEEVVNFKPIKIKHVL
;
A
#
# COMPACT_ATOMS: atom_id res chain seq x y z
N MET A 1 -12.61 29.29 -2.18
CA MET A 1 -11.60 28.35 -2.69
C MET A 1 -11.64 27.15 -1.76
N ASN A 2 -12.32 26.08 -2.17
CA ASN A 2 -12.54 24.90 -1.34
C ASN A 2 -11.53 23.85 -1.77
N GLU A 3 -10.35 23.87 -1.15
CA GLU A 3 -9.38 22.78 -1.30
C GLU A 3 -10.00 21.51 -0.71
N SER A 4 -9.94 20.41 -1.47
CA SER A 4 -10.50 19.12 -1.05
C SER A 4 -9.75 18.65 0.19
N ILE A 5 -10.47 18.13 1.19
CA ILE A 5 -9.88 17.61 2.44
C ILE A 5 -8.80 16.56 2.13
N ASP A 6 -8.99 15.80 1.04
CA ASP A 6 -8.02 14.81 0.55
C ASP A 6 -6.70 15.44 0.08
N ASP A 7 -6.72 16.65 -0.49
CA ASP A 7 -5.52 17.35 -0.93
C ASP A 7 -4.70 17.87 0.25
N ILE A 8 -5.39 18.36 1.30
CA ILE A 8 -4.77 18.82 2.55
C ILE A 8 -4.13 17.65 3.29
N LEU A 9 -4.85 16.52 3.41
CA LEU A 9 -4.31 15.31 4.03
C LEU A 9 -3.16 14.73 3.22
N GLY A 10 -3.22 14.78 1.89
CA GLY A 10 -2.14 14.36 1.00
C GLY A 10 -0.88 15.22 1.15
N LEU A 11 -1.03 16.54 1.30
CA LEU A 11 0.08 17.46 1.56
C LEU A 11 0.73 17.19 2.93
N LYS A 12 -0.09 17.06 3.99
CA LYS A 12 0.40 16.76 5.34
C LYS A 12 1.08 15.39 5.42
N GLY A 13 0.58 14.39 4.70
CA GLY A 13 1.22 13.09 4.59
C GLY A 13 2.62 13.17 3.97
N ARG A 14 2.78 13.98 2.91
CA ARG A 14 4.10 14.21 2.28
C ARG A 14 5.06 14.94 3.20
N GLU A 15 4.60 15.95 3.94
CA GLU A 15 5.41 16.68 4.92
C GLU A 15 5.93 15.75 6.02
N ILE A 16 5.07 14.87 6.56
CA ILE A 16 5.46 13.91 7.59
C ILE A 16 6.49 12.92 7.05
N GLN A 17 6.29 12.41 5.83
CA GLN A 17 7.24 11.48 5.21
C GLN A 17 8.61 12.15 5.00
N GLN A 18 8.63 13.40 4.54
CA GLN A 18 9.87 14.15 4.37
C GLN A 18 10.60 14.37 5.70
N ALA A 19 9.88 14.73 6.76
CA ALA A 19 10.46 14.89 8.10
C ALA A 19 11.06 13.58 8.63
N PHE A 20 10.37 12.45 8.39
CA PHE A 20 10.88 11.13 8.79
C PHE A 20 12.13 10.75 8.00
N ASP A 21 12.13 10.96 6.68
CA ASP A 21 13.28 10.68 5.82
C ASP A 21 14.49 11.55 6.22
N GLU A 22 14.26 12.80 6.62
CA GLU A 22 15.31 13.70 7.10
C GLU A 22 15.89 13.26 8.45
N LEU A 23 15.04 12.88 9.40
CA LEU A 23 15.50 12.31 10.68
C LEU A 23 16.33 11.05 10.47
N HIS A 24 15.87 10.14 9.62
CA HIS A 24 16.57 8.91 9.30
C HIS A 24 17.92 9.18 8.62
N ARG A 25 18.00 10.15 7.70
CA ARG A 25 19.27 10.58 7.10
C ARG A 25 20.22 11.16 8.14
N ASN A 26 19.71 11.94 9.09
CA ASN A 26 20.54 12.54 10.15
C ASN A 26 21.06 11.48 11.12
N GLU A 27 20.24 10.49 11.46
CA GLU A 27 20.66 9.34 12.27
C GLU A 27 21.76 8.53 11.56
N ILE A 28 21.58 8.21 10.28
CA ILE A 28 22.61 7.53 9.48
C ILE A 28 23.90 8.34 9.43
N LYS A 29 23.81 9.67 9.18
CA LYS A 29 24.99 10.55 9.16
C LYS A 29 25.74 10.51 10.49
N SER A 30 25.01 10.60 11.61
CA SER A 30 25.57 10.53 12.96
C SER A 30 26.28 9.19 13.19
N LYS A 31 25.64 8.06 12.84
CA LYS A 31 26.24 6.72 12.99
C LYS A 31 27.44 6.48 12.08
N VAL A 32 27.42 6.99 10.85
CA VAL A 32 28.57 6.94 9.94
C VAL A 32 29.72 7.76 10.50
N TYR A 33 29.44 8.92 11.09
CA TYR A 33 30.45 9.74 11.75
C TYR A 33 31.06 9.04 12.97
N GLU A 34 30.23 8.51 13.88
CA GLU A 34 30.69 7.68 15.01
C GLU A 34 31.57 6.51 14.54
N LEU A 35 31.19 5.85 13.45
CA LEU A 35 31.97 4.75 12.88
C LEU A 35 33.32 5.24 12.34
N LYS A 36 33.34 6.35 11.58
CA LYS A 36 34.58 6.96 11.05
C LYS A 36 35.55 7.32 12.18
N LEU A 37 35.05 7.78 13.33
CA LEU A 37 35.86 8.05 14.52
C LEU A 37 36.46 6.77 15.13
N LYS A 38 35.71 5.66 15.11
CA LYS A 38 36.17 4.37 15.67
C LYS A 38 37.15 3.62 14.75
N MET A 39 37.10 3.85 13.44
CA MET A 39 37.91 3.13 12.44
C MET A 39 39.44 3.22 12.66
N PRO A 40 40.02 4.40 12.93
CA PRO A 40 41.45 4.53 13.23
C PRO A 40 41.91 3.67 14.42
N HIS A 41 41.09 3.59 15.49
CA HIS A 41 41.38 2.77 16.68
C HIS A 41 41.39 1.27 16.36
N LEU A 42 40.58 0.83 15.40
CA LEU A 42 40.54 -0.54 14.92
C LEU A 42 41.62 -0.84 13.85
N GLY A 43 42.47 0.14 13.52
CA GLY A 43 43.51 0.01 12.50
C GLY A 43 42.96 -0.12 11.07
N ARG A 44 41.75 0.37 10.84
CA ARG A 44 41.05 0.35 9.55
C ARG A 44 40.94 1.76 8.96
N CYS A 45 40.84 1.83 7.65
CA CYS A 45 40.71 3.09 6.92
C CYS A 45 39.30 3.69 7.10
N PRO A 46 39.14 4.95 7.52
CA PRO A 46 37.83 5.60 7.65
C PRO A 46 37.13 5.88 6.31
N ILE A 47 37.86 5.82 5.18
CA ILE A 47 37.32 6.06 3.83
C ILE A 47 36.81 4.76 3.21
N CYS A 48 37.61 3.69 3.23
CA CYS A 48 37.30 2.43 2.54
C CYS A 48 37.13 1.22 3.45
N THR A 49 37.15 1.40 4.77
CA THR A 49 36.89 0.37 5.82
C THR A 49 37.83 -0.84 5.87
N LEU A 50 38.75 -0.95 4.92
CA LEU A 50 39.79 -1.98 4.85
C LEU A 50 40.88 -1.80 5.91
N PRO A 51 41.53 -2.89 6.38
CA PRO A 51 42.72 -2.80 7.22
C PRO A 51 43.87 -2.10 6.49
N VAL A 52 44.65 -1.30 7.22
CA VAL A 52 45.82 -0.58 6.68
C VAL A 52 47.05 -1.51 6.65
N PRO A 53 47.88 -1.51 5.59
CA PRO A 53 47.93 -0.54 4.47
C PRO A 53 46.83 -0.72 3.42
N CYS A 54 46.26 0.39 2.96
CA CYS A 54 45.30 0.43 1.86
C CYS A 54 45.63 1.57 0.88
N LYS A 55 44.86 1.73 -0.20
CA LYS A 55 45.04 2.78 -1.20
C LYS A 55 45.08 4.20 -0.61
N HIS A 56 44.40 4.43 0.52
CA HIS A 56 44.30 5.74 1.15
C HIS A 56 45.39 6.01 2.20
N PHE A 57 45.88 4.98 2.90
CA PHE A 57 46.87 5.12 3.96
C PHE A 57 47.92 4.02 3.86
N SER A 58 49.19 4.41 3.75
CA SER A 58 50.32 3.48 3.68
C SER A 58 50.72 2.89 5.05
N SER A 59 50.34 3.55 6.15
CA SER A 59 50.68 3.12 7.52
C SER A 59 49.63 3.63 8.52
N LYS A 60 49.46 2.91 9.64
CA LYS A 60 48.49 3.26 10.70
C LYS A 60 48.76 4.64 11.34
N SER A 61 50.02 5.09 11.31
CA SER A 61 50.44 6.39 11.85
C SER A 61 50.03 7.60 11.02
N LYS A 62 49.69 7.42 9.73
CA LYS A 62 49.24 8.50 8.82
C LYS A 62 47.75 8.80 8.91
N ILE A 63 46.98 8.02 9.68
CA ILE A 63 45.57 8.27 9.89
C ILE A 63 45.45 9.41 10.90
N SER A 64 44.86 10.55 10.49
CA SER A 64 44.62 11.68 11.40
C SER A 64 43.79 11.20 12.59
N LYS A 65 44.31 11.42 13.80
CA LYS A 65 43.62 11.14 15.07
C LYS A 65 42.87 12.36 15.58
N ASP A 66 43.07 13.51 14.95
CA ASP A 66 42.63 14.80 15.48
C ASP A 66 41.25 15.19 14.95
N HIS A 67 40.41 15.48 15.93
CA HIS A 67 39.04 15.95 15.87
C HIS A 67 38.92 17.28 15.13
N VAL A 68 38.02 17.32 14.14
CA VAL A 68 37.25 18.54 13.88
C VAL A 68 35.92 18.32 14.59
N GLU A 69 35.73 18.98 15.73
CA GLU A 69 34.39 19.15 16.30
C GLU A 69 33.58 20.05 15.35
N GLU A 70 33.02 19.45 14.31
CA GLU A 70 31.89 20.05 13.62
C GLU A 70 30.73 20.01 14.62
N PRO A 71 30.01 21.13 14.87
CA PRO A 71 29.00 21.19 15.91
C PRO A 71 27.93 20.16 15.63
N LEU A 72 27.97 19.07 16.40
CA LEU A 72 26.88 18.14 16.50
C LEU A 72 25.68 18.96 16.97
N LEU A 73 24.63 19.03 16.13
CA LEU A 73 23.30 19.43 16.58
C LEU A 73 22.75 18.33 17.48
N THR A 74 23.40 18.11 18.62
CA THR A 74 22.88 17.35 19.74
C THR A 74 22.01 18.30 20.54
N HIS A 75 20.70 18.20 20.36
CA HIS A 75 19.76 18.61 21.41
C HIS A 75 19.92 17.66 22.60
N THR A 76 21.03 17.78 23.33
CA THR A 76 21.26 17.13 24.61
C THR A 76 20.79 18.06 25.71
N ILE A 77 19.73 17.63 26.40
CA ILE A 77 19.28 18.15 27.69
C ILE A 77 20.50 18.23 28.62
N GLU A 78 20.72 19.39 29.23
CA GLU A 78 21.82 19.66 30.16
C GLU A 78 21.93 18.55 31.23
N CYS A 79 23.06 17.85 31.24
CA CYS A 79 23.40 16.91 32.30
C CYS A 79 23.67 17.71 33.58
N PHE A 80 22.73 17.67 34.51
CA PHE A 80 22.82 18.25 35.84
C PHE A 80 23.89 17.51 36.67
N ASP A 81 25.02 18.17 36.97
CA ASP A 81 26.09 17.63 37.80
C ASP A 81 25.82 17.95 39.30
N PHE A 82 25.49 16.91 40.08
CA PHE A 82 25.10 17.04 41.49
C PHE A 82 26.27 17.35 42.44
N THR A 83 27.51 17.37 41.94
CA THR A 83 28.70 17.53 42.78
C THR A 83 28.90 18.95 43.33
N ASP A 84 28.25 19.96 42.74
CA ASP A 84 28.30 21.35 43.22
C ASP A 84 27.45 21.63 44.47
N TYR A 85 26.53 20.72 44.84
CA TYR A 85 25.64 20.89 45.98
C TYR A 85 26.02 20.05 47.21
N LEU A 86 27.14 19.31 47.14
CA LEU A 86 27.66 18.57 48.29
C LEU A 86 28.52 19.51 49.16
N PRO A 87 28.17 19.74 50.43
CA PRO A 87 28.99 20.56 51.31
C PRO A 87 30.38 19.91 51.46
N LYS A 88 31.42 20.64 51.04
CA LYS A 88 32.83 20.27 51.25
C LYS A 88 33.16 20.40 52.73
N ILE A 89 32.71 19.43 53.54
CA ILE A 89 33.11 19.32 54.94
C ILE A 89 34.54 18.78 54.92
N ILE A 90 35.52 19.68 55.00
CA ILE A 90 36.89 19.33 55.37
C ILE A 90 36.84 18.98 56.87
N PRO A 91 37.09 17.73 57.29
CA PRO A 91 37.11 17.42 58.71
C PRO A 91 38.45 17.89 59.27
N GLU A 92 38.49 19.05 59.91
CA GLU A 92 39.60 19.38 60.82
C GLU A 92 39.51 18.47 62.05
N PRO A 93 40.49 17.59 62.31
CA PRO A 93 40.43 16.64 63.41
C PRO A 93 41.00 17.30 64.66
N ASN A 94 40.38 18.36 65.19
CA ASN A 94 40.83 18.97 66.44
C ASN A 94 39.72 18.99 67.49
N LYS A 95 39.89 18.02 68.39
CA LYS A 95 39.18 17.77 69.65
C LYS A 95 38.82 19.07 70.36
N ARG A 96 37.53 19.45 70.31
CA ARG A 96 36.99 20.49 71.19
C ARG A 96 36.87 19.91 72.59
N CYS A 97 37.85 20.16 73.44
CA CYS A 97 37.72 19.95 74.89
C CYS A 97 37.36 21.29 75.55
N PHE A 98 36.55 21.24 76.61
CA PHE A 98 36.34 22.40 77.46
C PHE A 98 36.75 22.06 78.89
N LYS A 99 37.35 23.05 79.55
CA LYS A 99 37.92 22.92 80.88
C LYS A 99 37.04 23.68 81.85
N VAL A 100 36.54 22.99 82.87
CA VAL A 100 35.76 23.62 83.95
C VAL A 100 36.64 23.66 85.19
N ARG A 101 36.74 24.82 85.83
CA ARG A 101 37.38 24.98 87.15
C ARG A 101 36.31 25.01 88.22
N TYR A 102 36.37 24.08 89.16
CA TYR A 102 35.54 24.12 90.36
C TYR A 102 36.34 23.66 91.58
N LYS A 103 36.27 24.45 92.67
CA LYS A 103 36.95 24.19 93.96
C LYS A 103 38.42 23.76 93.85
N GLY A 104 39.21 24.48 93.04
CA GLY A 104 40.65 24.28 92.95
C GLY A 104 41.11 23.06 92.13
N GLN A 105 40.20 22.23 91.63
CA GLN A 105 40.54 21.12 90.72
C GLN A 105 40.23 21.48 89.26
N ASN A 106 41.12 21.05 88.37
CA ASN A 106 41.01 21.25 86.91
C ASN A 106 40.65 19.91 86.25
N SER A 107 39.38 19.69 85.93
CA SER A 107 38.95 18.51 85.16
C SER A 107 38.84 18.87 83.67
N ILE A 108 39.47 18.04 82.83
CA ILE A 108 39.42 18.14 81.36
C ILE A 108 38.48 17.05 80.87
N TYR A 109 37.40 17.44 80.19
CA TYR A 109 36.46 16.49 79.59
C TYR A 109 36.74 16.36 78.10
N ASN A 110 37.01 15.12 77.67
CA ASN A 110 37.19 14.77 76.27
C ASN A 110 35.93 14.07 75.77
N PHE A 111 35.33 14.57 74.69
CA PHE A 111 34.25 13.87 73.99
C PHE A 111 34.84 12.89 72.99
N ASP A 112 34.54 11.60 73.17
CA ASP A 112 34.92 10.55 72.22
C ASP A 112 33.75 10.27 71.28
N TYR A 113 33.85 10.76 70.03
CA TYR A 113 32.80 10.60 69.02
C TYR A 113 32.73 9.19 68.40
N ASN A 114 33.67 8.29 68.78
CA ASN A 114 33.71 6.93 68.26
C ASN A 114 32.85 5.93 69.05
N LEU A 115 32.20 6.34 70.16
CA LEU A 115 31.13 5.55 70.76
C LEU A 115 29.85 5.68 69.92
N ARG A 116 29.81 4.99 68.77
CA ARG A 116 28.55 4.63 68.13
C ARG A 116 27.83 3.66 69.07
N ASN A 117 26.93 4.19 69.89
CA ASN A 117 25.90 3.37 70.53
C ASN A 117 25.06 2.70 69.43
N THR A 118 25.36 1.45 69.10
CA THR A 118 24.47 0.57 68.34
C THR A 118 23.29 0.20 69.25
N SER A 119 22.37 1.13 69.48
CA SER A 119 21.07 0.78 70.03
C SER A 119 20.25 0.14 68.91
N LEU A 120 19.74 -1.07 69.17
CA LEU A 120 18.68 -1.73 68.39
C LEU A 120 17.61 -0.71 67.95
N PRO A 121 16.97 -0.88 66.78
CA PRO A 121 16.01 0.10 66.27
C PRO A 121 14.93 0.39 67.33
N ASN A 122 14.90 1.64 67.80
CA ASN A 122 13.84 2.14 68.67
C ASN A 122 12.47 1.86 68.01
N GLU A 123 11.45 1.42 68.76
CA GLU A 123 10.11 1.07 68.25
C GLU A 123 9.52 2.18 67.35
N LYS A 124 9.82 3.45 67.67
CA LYS A 124 9.44 4.61 66.84
C LYS A 124 10.08 4.62 65.45
N ARG A 125 11.30 4.11 65.32
CA ARG A 125 12.03 3.99 64.04
C ARG A 125 11.46 2.86 63.19
N LEU A 126 11.09 1.73 63.80
CA LEU A 126 10.44 0.61 63.11
C LEU A 126 9.08 1.04 62.53
N LYS A 127 8.21 1.67 63.33
CA LYS A 127 6.91 2.21 62.86
C LYS A 127 7.07 3.21 61.71
N ARG A 128 8.13 4.02 61.72
CA ARG A 128 8.42 4.93 60.59
C ARG A 128 8.80 4.18 59.32
N LEU A 129 9.57 3.11 59.41
CA LEU A 129 9.96 2.29 58.25
C LEU A 129 8.74 1.56 57.68
N GLU A 130 7.88 0.98 58.53
CA GLU A 130 6.62 0.35 58.11
C GLU A 130 5.69 1.33 57.37
N ASN A 131 5.59 2.57 57.84
CA ASN A 131 4.82 3.62 57.15
C ASN A 131 5.42 4.00 55.79
N ILE A 132 6.75 3.99 55.66
CA ILE A 132 7.43 4.27 54.38
C ILE A 132 7.21 3.11 53.41
N GLU A 133 7.29 1.86 53.88
CA GLU A 133 7.08 0.67 53.06
C GLU A 133 5.63 0.56 52.60
N SER A 134 4.66 0.73 53.49
CA SER A 134 3.24 0.73 53.12
C SER A 134 2.90 1.83 52.10
N TYR A 135 3.47 3.03 52.23
CA TYR A 135 3.32 4.10 51.23
C TYR A 135 3.93 3.71 49.87
N ARG A 136 5.11 3.10 49.86
CA ARG A 136 5.76 2.62 48.62
C ARG A 136 4.94 1.52 47.95
N GLU A 137 4.46 0.55 48.71
CA GLU A 137 3.58 -0.51 48.21
C GLU A 137 2.28 0.06 47.63
N TYR A 138 1.67 1.02 48.31
CA TYR A 138 0.48 1.71 47.82
C TYR A 138 0.74 2.44 46.50
N LYS A 139 1.86 3.16 46.40
CA LYS A 139 2.24 3.86 45.16
C LYS A 139 2.49 2.88 44.02
N LEU A 140 3.20 1.77 44.29
CA LEU A 140 3.44 0.70 43.32
C LEU A 140 2.14 0.04 42.87
N LYS A 141 1.17 -0.20 43.78
CA LYS A 141 -0.15 -0.72 43.42
C LYS A 141 -0.89 0.22 42.49
N ARG A 142 -0.95 1.52 42.79
CA ARG A 142 -1.56 2.52 41.90
C ARG A 142 -0.89 2.60 40.54
N GLU A 143 0.43 2.49 40.47
CA GLU A 143 1.15 2.48 39.19
C GLU A 143 0.85 1.21 38.37
N LYS A 144 0.78 0.04 39.03
CA LYS A 144 0.35 -1.21 38.38
C LYS A 144 -1.08 -1.13 37.84
N GLU A 145 -2.01 -0.56 38.61
CA GLU A 145 -3.40 -0.34 38.17
C GLU A 145 -3.47 0.56 36.93
N LYS A 146 -2.71 1.65 36.90
CA LYS A 146 -2.62 2.53 35.72
C LYS A 146 -2.08 1.79 34.49
N ILE A 147 -1.04 0.98 34.67
CA ILE A 147 -0.48 0.18 33.56
C ILE A 147 -1.50 -0.83 33.05
N ASN A 148 -2.24 -1.50 33.94
CA ASN A 148 -3.26 -2.47 33.53
C ASN A 148 -4.41 -1.79 32.79
N PHE A 149 -4.87 -0.63 33.27
CA PHE A 149 -5.88 0.16 32.57
C PHE A 149 -5.45 0.54 31.14
N LEU A 150 -4.21 1.02 30.98
CA LEU A 150 -3.67 1.35 29.65
C LEU A 150 -3.58 0.12 28.74
N LYS A 151 -3.20 -1.05 29.28
CA LYS A 151 -3.17 -2.31 28.52
C LYS A 151 -4.57 -2.73 28.06
N GLU A 152 -5.57 -2.65 28.93
CA GLU A 152 -6.96 -2.97 28.59
C GLU A 152 -7.51 -2.01 27.51
N GLU A 153 -7.16 -0.72 27.60
CA GLU A 153 -7.53 0.27 26.59
C GLU A 153 -6.88 -0.01 25.24
N GLU A 154 -5.59 -0.35 25.21
CA GLU A 154 -4.88 -0.76 23.99
C GLU A 154 -5.45 -2.04 23.38
N GLU A 155 -5.79 -3.04 24.20
CA GLU A 155 -6.42 -4.27 23.73
C GLU A 155 -7.82 -4.00 23.14
N CYS A 156 -8.62 -3.14 23.78
CA CYS A 156 -9.91 -2.72 23.23
C CYS A 156 -9.75 -2.02 21.88
N LYS A 157 -8.77 -1.10 21.76
CA LYS A 157 -8.48 -0.41 20.49
C LYS A 157 -8.04 -1.38 19.40
N LYS A 158 -7.18 -2.37 19.73
CA LYS A 158 -6.75 -3.42 18.79
C LYS A 158 -7.93 -4.25 18.29
N LYS A 159 -8.77 -4.75 19.20
CA LYS A 159 -9.98 -5.52 18.84
C LYS A 159 -10.93 -4.71 17.95
N HIS A 160 -11.11 -3.41 18.26
CA HIS A 160 -11.95 -2.55 17.44
C HIS A 160 -11.36 -2.31 16.04
N ALA A 161 -10.04 -2.12 15.93
CA ALA A 161 -9.35 -1.98 14.65
C ALA A 161 -9.47 -3.26 13.81
N GLU A 162 -9.21 -4.43 14.42
CA GLU A 162 -9.37 -5.73 13.78
C GLU A 162 -10.81 -5.95 13.26
N HIS A 163 -11.81 -5.61 14.06
CA HIS A 163 -13.21 -5.73 13.64
C HIS A 163 -13.56 -4.78 12.48
N ALA A 164 -13.04 -3.55 12.51
CA ALA A 164 -13.21 -2.59 11.42
C ALA A 164 -12.55 -3.08 10.11
N ASP A 165 -11.37 -3.66 10.19
CA ASP A 165 -10.66 -4.24 9.04
C ASP A 165 -11.41 -5.45 8.46
N ILE A 166 -11.92 -6.35 9.32
CA ILE A 166 -12.77 -7.46 8.88
C ILE A 166 -14.02 -6.95 8.16
N ALA A 167 -14.69 -5.91 8.68
CA ALA A 167 -15.86 -5.32 8.05
C ALA A 167 -15.50 -4.70 6.68
N ARG A 168 -14.38 -3.98 6.59
CA ARG A 168 -13.87 -3.42 5.33
C ARG A 168 -13.57 -4.51 4.30
N GLN A 169 -12.90 -5.59 4.70
CA GLN A 169 -12.59 -6.71 3.80
C GLN A 169 -13.87 -7.40 3.29
N LYS A 170 -14.85 -7.64 4.17
CA LYS A 170 -16.16 -8.18 3.78
C LYS A 170 -16.87 -7.28 2.76
N TYR A 171 -16.84 -5.96 2.98
CA TYR A 171 -17.41 -5.00 2.03
C TYR A 171 -16.73 -5.06 0.67
N LEU A 172 -15.39 -5.04 0.64
CA LEU A 172 -14.62 -5.13 -0.61
C LEU A 172 -14.88 -6.45 -1.35
N LYS A 173 -14.99 -7.57 -0.63
CA LYS A 173 -15.33 -8.87 -1.22
C LYS A 173 -16.70 -8.84 -1.88
N LYS A 174 -17.73 -8.32 -1.18
CA LYS A 174 -19.08 -8.15 -1.74
C LYS A 174 -19.11 -7.26 -2.98
N GLN A 175 -18.31 -6.18 -2.98
CA GLN A 175 -18.23 -5.30 -4.17
C GLN A 175 -17.59 -6.04 -5.35
N LYS A 176 -16.53 -6.83 -5.11
CA LYS A 176 -15.93 -7.66 -6.17
C LYS A 176 -16.90 -8.69 -6.72
N GLU A 177 -17.64 -9.38 -5.85
CA GLU A 177 -18.68 -10.35 -6.24
C GLU A 177 -19.74 -9.69 -7.14
N LYS A 178 -20.27 -8.51 -6.77
CA LYS A 178 -21.23 -7.76 -7.61
C LYS A 178 -20.68 -7.39 -8.99
N VAL A 179 -19.42 -6.97 -9.06
CA VAL A 179 -18.77 -6.64 -10.33
C VAL A 179 -18.59 -7.90 -11.19
N GLN A 180 -18.24 -9.03 -10.58
CA GLN A 180 -18.15 -10.32 -11.27
C GLN A 180 -19.50 -10.76 -11.82
N GLU A 181 -20.56 -10.73 -11.00
CA GLU A 181 -21.93 -11.04 -11.43
C GLU A 181 -22.39 -10.16 -12.60
N TYR A 182 -22.10 -8.85 -12.54
CA TYR A 182 -22.41 -7.93 -13.62
C TYR A 182 -21.67 -8.29 -14.92
N ASN A 183 -20.38 -8.61 -14.82
CA ASN A 183 -19.57 -9.00 -15.98
C ASN A 183 -20.05 -10.31 -16.60
N GLU A 184 -20.38 -11.32 -15.78
CA GLU A 184 -20.96 -12.59 -16.25
C GLU A 184 -22.31 -12.35 -16.95
N CYS A 185 -23.15 -11.50 -16.37
CA CYS A 185 -24.43 -11.10 -16.97
C CYS A 185 -24.22 -10.40 -18.34
N LEU A 186 -23.22 -9.53 -18.45
CA LEU A 186 -22.87 -8.87 -19.71
C LEU A 186 -22.42 -9.89 -20.77
N VAL A 187 -21.54 -10.83 -20.42
CA VAL A 187 -21.09 -11.87 -21.35
C VAL A 187 -22.27 -12.70 -21.85
N ASN A 188 -23.11 -13.18 -20.94
CA ASN A 188 -24.32 -13.93 -21.28
C ASN A 188 -25.26 -13.14 -22.21
N ARG A 189 -25.38 -11.82 -21.99
CA ARG A 189 -26.19 -10.95 -22.85
C ARG A 189 -25.58 -10.80 -24.24
N ILE A 190 -24.26 -10.62 -24.33
CA ILE A 190 -23.53 -10.54 -25.59
C ILE A 190 -23.69 -11.85 -26.39
N GLU A 191 -23.55 -13.00 -25.74
CA GLU A 191 -23.73 -14.31 -26.38
C GLU A 191 -25.15 -14.49 -26.93
N LYS A 192 -26.18 -14.10 -26.17
CA LYS A 192 -27.57 -14.12 -26.64
C LYS A 192 -27.76 -13.22 -27.87
N ILE A 193 -27.19 -12.03 -27.87
CA ILE A 193 -27.27 -11.11 -29.02
C ILE A 193 -26.57 -11.73 -30.23
N LYS A 194 -25.36 -12.28 -30.08
CA LYS A 194 -24.63 -12.96 -31.15
C LYS A 194 -25.44 -14.12 -31.75
N ALA A 195 -26.10 -14.92 -30.91
CA ALA A 195 -26.95 -16.01 -31.37
C ALA A 195 -28.17 -15.53 -32.18
N ILE A 196 -28.78 -14.41 -31.79
CA ILE A 196 -29.89 -13.80 -32.53
C ILE A 196 -29.40 -13.28 -33.88
N VAL A 197 -28.29 -12.53 -33.89
CA VAL A 197 -27.69 -11.98 -35.11
C VAL A 197 -27.34 -13.11 -36.09
N GLY A 198 -26.71 -14.19 -35.61
CA GLY A 198 -26.38 -15.35 -36.45
C GLY A 198 -27.62 -15.99 -37.10
N LYS A 199 -28.71 -16.16 -36.34
CA LYS A 199 -29.98 -16.67 -36.88
C LYS A 199 -30.60 -15.75 -37.92
N ASP A 200 -30.50 -14.43 -37.72
CA ASP A 200 -31.06 -13.47 -38.67
C ASP A 200 -30.21 -13.37 -39.95
N GLU A 201 -28.89 -13.52 -39.84
CA GLU A 201 -27.99 -13.64 -41.00
C GLU A 201 -28.28 -14.91 -41.81
N GLU A 202 -28.48 -16.06 -41.17
CA GLU A 202 -28.88 -17.30 -41.85
C GLU A 202 -30.20 -17.14 -42.60
N LYS A 203 -31.22 -16.54 -41.96
CA LYS A 203 -32.51 -16.26 -42.62
C LYS A 203 -32.35 -15.33 -43.81
N ARG A 204 -31.48 -14.31 -43.71
CA ARG A 204 -31.18 -13.40 -44.83
C ARG A 204 -30.55 -14.15 -45.99
N LYS A 205 -29.54 -15.00 -45.74
CA LYS A 205 -28.91 -15.84 -46.78
C LYS A 205 -29.93 -16.75 -47.47
N VAL A 206 -30.77 -17.45 -46.70
CA VAL A 206 -31.82 -18.31 -47.28
C VAL A 206 -32.82 -17.50 -48.11
N ALA A 207 -33.20 -16.30 -47.67
CA ALA A 207 -34.09 -15.43 -48.43
C ALA A 207 -33.43 -14.92 -49.72
N GLU A 208 -32.15 -14.58 -49.69
CA GLU A 208 -31.37 -14.20 -50.87
C GLU A 208 -31.24 -15.35 -51.86
N GLU A 209 -30.89 -16.56 -51.41
CA GLU A 209 -30.85 -17.75 -52.26
C GLU A 209 -32.19 -18.04 -52.93
N ARG A 210 -33.31 -17.90 -52.20
CA ARG A 210 -34.66 -18.04 -52.77
C ARG A 210 -34.95 -16.99 -53.83
N LYS A 211 -34.52 -15.74 -53.61
CA LYS A 211 -34.66 -14.67 -54.61
C LYS A 211 -33.86 -14.99 -55.86
N VAL A 212 -32.61 -15.43 -55.71
CA VAL A 212 -31.74 -15.81 -56.84
C VAL A 212 -32.39 -16.93 -57.66
N LYS A 213 -32.81 -18.03 -57.00
CA LYS A 213 -33.51 -19.13 -57.66
C LYS A 213 -34.77 -18.67 -58.41
N TYR A 214 -35.57 -17.81 -57.79
CA TYR A 214 -36.74 -17.24 -58.43
C TYR A 214 -36.39 -16.45 -59.70
N TYR A 215 -35.35 -15.61 -59.66
CA TYR A 215 -34.92 -14.85 -60.84
C TYR A 215 -34.36 -15.76 -61.95
N GLU A 216 -33.63 -16.82 -61.60
CA GLU A 216 -33.16 -17.83 -62.55
C GLU A 216 -34.33 -18.55 -63.24
N GLU A 217 -35.34 -18.98 -62.49
CA GLU A 217 -36.56 -19.59 -63.05
C GLU A 217 -37.32 -18.64 -63.98
N GLN A 218 -37.45 -17.36 -63.61
CA GLN A 218 -38.10 -16.35 -64.45
C GLN A 218 -37.32 -16.14 -65.75
N LYS A 219 -35.98 -16.11 -65.67
CA LYS A 219 -35.11 -15.98 -66.84
C LYS A 219 -35.28 -17.18 -67.79
N MET A 220 -35.28 -18.40 -67.25
CA MET A 220 -35.52 -19.62 -68.04
C MET A 220 -36.89 -19.61 -68.72
N LYS A 221 -37.95 -19.21 -68.02
CA LYS A 221 -39.31 -19.09 -68.60
C LYS A 221 -39.37 -18.07 -69.74
N LEU A 222 -38.66 -16.94 -69.59
CA LEU A 222 -38.52 -15.92 -70.64
C LEU A 222 -37.79 -16.48 -71.86
N GLU A 223 -36.67 -17.17 -71.66
CA GLU A 223 -35.90 -17.82 -72.73
C GLU A 223 -36.73 -18.86 -73.48
N GLU A 224 -37.47 -19.73 -72.76
CA GLU A 224 -38.41 -20.67 -73.36
C GLU A 224 -39.51 -19.98 -74.18
N TYR A 225 -40.06 -18.87 -73.67
CA TYR A 225 -41.06 -18.10 -74.39
C TYR A 225 -40.49 -17.54 -75.71
N TYR A 226 -39.28 -16.99 -75.69
CA TYR A 226 -38.63 -16.48 -76.90
C TYR A 226 -38.35 -17.60 -77.91
N LEU A 227 -37.86 -18.76 -77.45
CA LEU A 227 -37.66 -19.94 -78.30
C LEU A 227 -38.96 -20.42 -78.94
N LYS A 228 -40.03 -20.58 -78.15
CA LYS A 228 -41.37 -20.95 -78.66
C LYS A 228 -41.88 -19.93 -79.67
N LYS A 229 -41.69 -18.64 -79.41
CA LYS A 229 -42.07 -17.56 -80.32
C LYS A 229 -41.29 -17.63 -81.64
N GLU A 230 -40.01 -17.96 -81.61
CA GLU A 230 -39.22 -18.16 -82.83
C GLU A 230 -39.67 -19.39 -83.63
N ILE A 231 -39.95 -20.51 -82.97
CA ILE A 231 -40.48 -21.72 -83.59
C ILE A 231 -41.83 -21.41 -84.26
N MET A 232 -42.75 -20.75 -83.54
CA MET A 232 -44.04 -20.33 -84.10
C MET A 232 -43.88 -19.41 -85.31
N LYS A 233 -42.91 -18.49 -85.30
CA LYS A 233 -42.58 -17.65 -86.46
C LYS A 233 -42.03 -18.44 -87.64
N LYS A 234 -41.29 -19.53 -87.41
CA LYS A 234 -40.82 -20.43 -88.47
C LYS A 234 -41.98 -21.21 -89.07
N ILE A 235 -42.80 -21.84 -88.24
CA ILE A 235 -44.00 -22.57 -88.65
C ILE A 235 -44.96 -21.65 -89.44
N ALA A 236 -45.17 -20.42 -88.97
CA ALA A 236 -46.01 -19.46 -89.68
C ALA A 236 -45.45 -19.10 -91.07
N ARG A 237 -44.13 -18.95 -91.20
CA ARG A 237 -43.48 -18.72 -92.50
C ARG A 237 -43.62 -19.92 -93.43
N GLU A 238 -43.39 -21.12 -92.93
CA GLU A 238 -43.57 -22.38 -93.67
C GLU A 238 -45.01 -22.53 -94.17
N LYS A 239 -46.02 -22.33 -93.31
CA LYS A 239 -47.43 -22.36 -93.72
C LYS A 239 -47.80 -21.32 -94.77
N VAL A 240 -47.22 -20.12 -94.70
CA VAL A 240 -47.44 -19.10 -95.73
C VAL A 240 -46.85 -19.57 -97.07
N LEU A 241 -45.69 -20.22 -97.07
CA LEU A 241 -45.11 -20.81 -98.28
C LEU A 241 -45.96 -21.96 -98.83
N GLU A 242 -46.42 -22.88 -97.97
CA GLU A 242 -47.34 -23.97 -98.37
C GLU A 242 -48.61 -23.42 -99.02
N LEU A 243 -49.25 -22.41 -98.40
CA LEU A 243 -50.44 -21.77 -98.96
C LEU A 243 -50.14 -21.06 -100.29
N GLN A 244 -48.97 -20.43 -100.44
CA GLN A 244 -48.57 -19.83 -101.72
C GLN A 244 -48.42 -20.90 -102.82
N GLU A 245 -47.83 -22.04 -102.51
CA GLU A 245 -47.71 -23.17 -103.44
C GLU A 245 -49.09 -23.74 -103.83
N GLU A 246 -50.02 -23.86 -102.87
CA GLU A 246 -51.39 -24.30 -103.15
C GLU A 246 -52.16 -23.34 -104.06
N VAL A 247 -52.01 -22.01 -103.86
CA VAL A 247 -52.63 -20.99 -104.70
C VAL A 247 -52.05 -21.01 -106.12
N VAL A 248 -50.73 -21.19 -106.27
CA VAL A 248 -50.07 -21.28 -107.59
C VAL A 248 -50.46 -22.56 -108.33
N ASN A 249 -50.69 -23.66 -107.60
CA ASN A 249 -51.13 -24.95 -108.16
C ASN A 249 -52.66 -25.10 -108.28
N PHE A 250 -53.43 -24.05 -107.95
CA PHE A 250 -54.89 -24.09 -107.97
C PHE A 250 -55.42 -24.14 -109.41
N LYS A 251 -55.86 -25.32 -109.85
CA LYS A 251 -56.56 -25.46 -111.13
C LYS A 251 -57.97 -24.86 -111.01
N PRO A 252 -58.37 -23.91 -111.88
CA PRO A 252 -59.70 -23.31 -111.80
C PRO A 252 -60.78 -24.36 -112.05
N ILE A 253 -61.72 -24.47 -111.11
CA ILE A 253 -62.92 -25.29 -111.25
C ILE A 253 -63.79 -24.64 -112.32
N LYS A 254 -63.87 -25.26 -113.50
CA LYS A 254 -64.84 -24.88 -114.53
C LYS A 254 -66.24 -25.25 -114.03
N ILE A 255 -66.97 -24.27 -113.51
CA ILE A 255 -68.41 -24.40 -113.28
C ILE A 255 -69.07 -24.50 -114.65
N LYS A 256 -69.54 -25.70 -115.01
CA LYS A 256 -70.43 -25.87 -116.17
C LYS A 256 -71.76 -25.20 -115.81
N HIS A 257 -72.09 -24.10 -116.48
CA HIS A 257 -73.47 -23.63 -116.52
C HIS A 257 -74.30 -24.70 -117.23
N VAL A 258 -75.27 -25.26 -116.50
CA VAL A 258 -76.35 -26.06 -117.08
C VAL A 258 -77.46 -25.06 -117.43
N LEU A 259 -77.53 -24.72 -118.71
CA LEU A 259 -78.73 -24.20 -119.37
C LEU A 259 -79.39 -25.36 -120.10
#